data_AF-A0A952HFZ5-F1
#
_entry.id   AF-A0A952HFZ5-F1
#
_cell.length_a   1.000
_cell.length_b   1.000
_cell.length_c   1.000
_cell.angle_alpha   90.00
_cell.angle_beta   90.00
_cell.angle_gamma   90.00
#
_symmetry.space_group_name_H-M   'P 1'
#
loop_
_entity.id
_entity.type
_entity.pdbx_description
1 polymer ?
#
loop_
_entity_poly.entity_id
_entity_poly.type
_entity_poly.pdbx_seq_one_letter_code
_entity_poly.pdbx_strand_id
1 'polypeptide(L)'
;MKLLTCPVNGPRNIAEFQYLGPVRAANAEEPGQLIEALFYAENPLGVMREWWRHTPSNTILIAERHTVTDQIVATYLPSQKPA
;
A
#
# COMPACT_ATOMS: atom_id res chain seq x y z
N MET A 1 -16.47 1.02 10.93
CA MET A 1 -15.04 0.64 10.96
C MET A 1 -14.70 0.03 9.60
N LYS A 2 -13.66 0.49 8.90
CA LYS A 2 -13.33 0.02 7.54
C LYS A 2 -12.70 -1.38 7.58
N LEU A 3 -12.96 -2.17 6.53
CA LEU A 3 -12.30 -3.47 6.31
C LEU A 3 -11.16 -3.36 5.30
N LEU A 4 -10.09 -4.12 5.55
CA LEU A 4 -9.02 -4.39 4.59
C LEU A 4 -8.85 -5.91 4.47
N THR A 5 -8.75 -6.42 3.25
CA THR A 5 -8.61 -7.86 3.03
C THR A 5 -7.14 -8.25 3.03
N CYS A 6 -6.73 -9.05 4.01
CA CYS A 6 -5.41 -9.67 3.98
C CYS A 6 -5.45 -10.88 3.03
N PRO A 7 -4.57 -10.99 2.01
CA PRO A 7 -4.53 -12.14 1.10
C PRO A 7 -4.38 -13.50 1.81
N VAL A 8 -3.80 -13.51 3.02
CA VAL A 8 -3.57 -14.71 3.82
C VAL A 8 -4.69 -14.96 4.84
N ASN A 9 -5.34 -13.90 5.36
CA ASN A 9 -6.22 -13.99 6.54
C ASN A 9 -7.68 -13.54 6.29
N GLY A 10 -8.00 -13.16 5.05
CA GLY A 10 -9.32 -12.65 4.65
C GLY A 10 -9.60 -11.23 5.13
N PRO A 11 -10.88 -10.80 5.08
CA PRO A 11 -11.30 -9.47 5.54
C PRO A 11 -11.05 -9.29 7.04
N ARG A 12 -10.35 -8.22 7.40
CA ARG A 12 -10.02 -7.85 8.78
C ARG A 12 -10.30 -6.38 9.02
N ASN A 13 -10.38 -6.01 10.30
CA ASN A 13 -10.53 -4.61 10.66
C ASN A 13 -9.28 -3.84 10.23
N ILE A 14 -9.42 -2.69 9.57
CA ILE A 14 -8.25 -1.95 9.09
C ILE A 14 -7.33 -1.49 10.24
N ALA A 15 -7.84 -1.38 11.47
CA ALA A 15 -7.03 -1.07 12.64
C ALA A 15 -5.99 -2.16 12.99
N GLU A 16 -6.13 -3.38 12.47
CA GLU A 16 -5.11 -4.45 12.61
C GLU A 16 -3.88 -4.20 11.72
N PHE A 17 -3.94 -3.21 10.81
CA PHE A 17 -2.92 -2.98 9.80
C PHE A 17 -2.13 -1.69 10.04
N GLN A 18 -0.84 -1.78 9.75
CA GLN A 18 0.07 -0.64 9.74
C GLN A 18 0.25 -0.13 8.31
N TYR A 19 0.04 1.16 8.09
CA TYR A 19 0.36 1.84 6.84
C TYR A 19 1.88 2.07 6.75
N LEU A 20 2.48 1.70 5.61
CA LEU A 20 3.92 1.79 5.36
C LEU A 20 4.28 2.77 4.24
N GLY A 21 3.31 3.52 3.70
CA GLY A 21 3.54 4.52 2.67
C GLY A 21 3.19 4.06 1.25
N PRO A 22 3.34 4.95 0.25
CA PRO A 22 3.14 4.62 -1.16
C PRO A 22 4.12 3.56 -1.68
N VAL A 23 3.67 2.80 -2.68
CA VAL A 23 4.57 2.00 -3.52
C VAL A 23 5.30 2.93 -4.49
N ARG A 24 6.58 3.19 -4.23
CA ARG A 24 7.44 4.03 -5.07
C ARG A 24 8.37 3.16 -5.92
N ALA A 25 8.56 3.54 -7.18
CA ALA A 25 9.68 3.06 -7.97
C ALA A 25 10.84 4.04 -7.78
N ALA A 26 12.01 3.52 -7.43
CA ALA A 26 13.22 4.34 -7.26
C ALA A 26 14.41 3.60 -7.84
N ASN A 27 15.22 4.28 -8.64
CA ASN A 27 16.56 3.80 -8.95
C ASN A 27 17.53 4.34 -7.90
N ALA A 28 18.13 3.45 -7.10
CA ALA A 28 19.09 3.83 -6.07
C ALA A 28 20.41 4.38 -6.65
N GLU A 29 20.71 4.11 -7.91
CA GLU A 29 21.91 4.59 -8.60
C GLU A 29 21.78 6.04 -9.08
N GLU A 30 20.57 6.60 -9.08
CA GLU A 30 20.28 7.97 -9.49
C GLU A 30 19.92 8.84 -8.27
N PRO A 31 20.86 9.65 -7.74
CA PRO A 31 20.66 10.36 -6.48
C PRO A 31 19.41 11.26 -6.45
N GLY A 32 19.07 11.89 -7.58
CA GLY A 32 17.86 12.71 -7.69
C GLY A 32 16.57 11.89 -7.49
N GLN A 33 16.49 10.73 -8.16
CA GLN A 33 15.34 9.83 -8.02
C GLN A 33 15.27 9.21 -6.62
N LEU A 34 16.42 8.93 -6.01
CA LEU A 34 16.47 8.45 -4.62
C LEU A 34 15.95 9.51 -3.63
N ILE A 35 16.34 10.78 -3.80
CA ILE A 35 15.86 11.89 -2.96
C ILE A 35 14.35 12.04 -3.07
N GLU A 36 13.82 12.05 -4.30
CA GLU A 36 12.37 12.10 -4.52
C GLU A 36 11.68 10.91 -3.86
N ALA A 37 12.18 9.70 -4.09
CA ALA A 37 11.60 8.48 -3.54
C ALA A 37 11.69 8.37 -2.01
N LEU A 38 12.64 9.05 -1.35
CA LEU A 38 12.75 9.04 0.10
C LEU A 38 11.91 10.15 0.75
N PHE A 39 11.94 11.37 0.19
CA PHE A 39 11.46 12.56 0.89
C PHE A 39 10.17 13.16 0.32
N TYR A 40 9.82 12.87 -0.93
CA TYR A 40 8.67 13.52 -1.57
C TYR A 40 7.40 12.70 -1.28
N ALA A 41 6.35 13.36 -0.83
CA ALA A 41 5.07 12.71 -0.54
C ALA A 41 4.16 12.74 -1.76
N GLU A 42 3.96 11.60 -2.41
CA GLU A 42 2.87 11.43 -3.36
C GLU A 42 1.53 11.61 -2.67
N ASN A 43 0.67 12.48 -3.22
CA ASN A 43 -0.69 12.70 -2.73
C ASN A 43 -1.69 12.82 -3.91
N PRO A 44 -1.86 11.76 -4.70
CA PRO A 44 -2.75 11.80 -5.86
C PRO A 44 -4.22 11.84 -5.44
N LEU A 45 -5.03 12.57 -6.21
CA LEU A 45 -6.48 12.42 -6.20
C LEU A 45 -6.85 11.25 -7.14
N GLY A 46 -7.22 10.11 -6.56
CA GLY A 46 -7.54 8.91 -7.34
C GLY A 46 -7.05 7.64 -6.66
N VAL A 47 -6.81 6.58 -7.45
CA VAL A 47 -6.29 5.31 -6.93
C VAL A 47 -4.80 5.43 -6.64
N MET A 48 -4.41 5.08 -5.41
CA MET A 48 -3.03 5.05 -4.93
C MET A 48 -2.66 3.62 -4.53
N ARG A 49 -1.44 3.20 -4.86
CA ARG A 49 -0.87 1.93 -4.39
C ARG A 49 -0.09 2.18 -3.10
N GLU A 50 -0.40 1.38 -2.10
CA GLU A 50 0.07 1.58 -0.72
C GLU A 50 0.62 0.28 -0.14
N TRP A 51 1.74 0.37 0.56
CA TRP A 51 2.24 -0.71 1.39
C TRP A 51 1.50 -0.77 2.72
N TRP A 52 1.06 -1.97 3.07
CA TRP A 52 0.42 -2.26 4.35
C TRP A 52 1.02 -3.50 4.98
N ARG A 53 1.00 -3.56 6.31
CA ARG A 53 1.39 -4.74 7.09
C ARG A 53 0.23 -5.19 7.97
N HIS A 54 -0.20 -6.44 7.82
CA HIS A 54 -1.14 -7.06 8.74
C HIS A 54 -0.40 -7.43 10.04
N THR A 55 -0.52 -6.58 11.07
CA THR A 55 0.34 -6.61 12.27
C THR A 55 0.36 -7.96 12.99
N PRO A 56 -0.78 -8.67 13.19
CA PRO A 56 -0.78 -9.97 13.86
C PRO A 56 -0.03 -11.09 13.12
N SER A 57 0.02 -11.03 11.79
CA SER A 57 0.61 -12.09 10.95
C SER A 57 1.91 -11.70 10.26
N ASN A 58 2.35 -10.45 10.42
CA ASN A 58 3.49 -9.86 9.71
C ASN A 58 3.40 -9.91 8.18
N THR A 59 2.21 -10.16 7.61
CA THR A 59 2.04 -10.22 6.16
C THR A 59 2.14 -8.81 5.57
N ILE A 60 3.09 -8.62 4.66
CA ILE A 60 3.22 -7.40 3.86
C ILE A 60 2.40 -7.56 2.58
N LEU A 61 1.57 -6.57 2.29
CA LEU A 61 0.69 -6.55 1.14
C LEU A 61 0.64 -5.16 0.52
N ILE A 62 0.17 -5.10 -0.71
CA ILE A 62 -0.19 -3.86 -1.38
C ILE A 62 -1.71 -3.71 -1.34
N ALA A 63 -2.18 -2.49 -1.06
CA ALA A 63 -3.57 -2.09 -1.24
C ALA A 63 -3.64 -1.02 -2.33
N GLU A 64 -4.60 -1.15 -3.23
CA GLU A 64 -5.03 -0.08 -4.12
C GLU A 64 -6.23 0.61 -3.48
N ARG A 65 -6.07 1.89 -3.12
CA ARG A 65 -7.09 2.67 -2.42
C ARG A 65 -7.39 3.94 -3.17
N HIS A 66 -8.67 4.23 -3.38
CA HIS A 66 -9.09 5.52 -3.91
C HIS A 66 -9.02 6.56 -2.79
N THR A 67 -8.11 7.53 -2.89
CA THR A 67 -7.79 8.48 -1.80
C THR A 67 -8.91 9.44 -1.45
N VAL A 68 -9.81 9.74 -2.40
CA VAL A 68 -10.98 10.61 -2.19
C VAL A 68 -12.15 9.88 -1.51
N THR A 69 -12.57 8.72 -2.05
CA THR A 69 -13.72 7.96 -1.54
C THR A 69 -13.35 7.00 -0.40
N ASP A 70 -12.06 6.84 -0.17
CA ASP A 70 -11.48 5.90 0.77
C ASP A 70 -11.82 4.42 0.45
N GLN A 71 -12.28 4.12 -0.77
CA GLN A 71 -12.61 2.77 -1.18
C GLN A 71 -11.35 1.93 -1.44
N ILE A 72 -11.29 0.72 -0.87
CA ILE A 72 -10.29 -0.28 -1.24
C ILE A 72 -10.74 -0.95 -2.55
N VAL A 73 -9.92 -0.81 -3.59
CA VAL A 73 -10.13 -1.38 -4.92
C VAL A 73 -9.61 -2.82 -4.97
N ALA A 74 -8.40 -3.04 -4.47
CA ALA A 74 -7.77 -4.36 -4.46
C ALA A 74 -6.74 -4.48 -3.33
N THR A 75 -6.45 -5.72 -2.95
CA THR A 75 -5.39 -6.08 -2.01
C THR A 75 -4.68 -7.34 -2.48
N TYR A 76 -3.35 -7.34 -2.50
CA TYR A 76 -2.59 -8.46 -3.04
C TYR A 76 -1.17 -8.54 -2.47
N LEU A 77 -0.54 -9.70 -2.59
CA LEU A 77 0.87 -9.86 -2.23
C LEU A 77 1.77 -9.20 -3.28
N PRO A 78 2.91 -8.61 -2.91
CA PRO A 78 3.83 -7.94 -3.84
C PRO A 78 4.15 -8.72 -5.13
N SER A 79 4.27 -10.04 -5.02
CA SER A 79 4.61 -10.95 -6.11
C SER A 79 3.40 -11.41 -6.94
N GLN A 80 2.18 -11.02 -6.59
CA GLN A 80 0.94 -11.58 -7.12
C GLN A 80 -0.09 -10.48 -7.42
N LYS A 81 0.27 -9.49 -8.25
CA LYS A 81 -0.71 -8.50 -8.70
C LYS A 81 -1.83 -9.22 -9.48
N PRO A 82 -3.11 -9.09 -9.11
CA PRO A 82 -4.22 -9.62 -9.90
C PRO A 82 -4.27 -8.95 -11.28
N ALA A 83 -4.65 -9.73 -12.29
CA ALA A 83 -4.79 -9.29 -13.68
C ALA A 83 -5.82 -8.17 -13.85
#